data_AF-A0A6A5GBX0-F1
#
_entry.id   AF-A0A6A5GBX0-F1
#
_cell.length_a   1.000
_cell.length_b   1.000
_cell.length_c   1.000
_cell.angle_alpha   90.00
_cell.angle_beta   90.00
_cell.angle_gamma   90.00
#
_symmetry.space_group_name_H-M   'P 1'
#
loop_
_entity.id
_entity.type
_entity.pdbx_description
1 polymer ?
#
loop_
_entity_poly.entity_id
_entity_poly.type
_entity_poly.pdbx_seq_one_letter_code
_entity_poly.pdbx_strand_id
1 'polypeptide(L)'
;MLEKDHIVALLGGSHGALNAQLERITDDLDIPFLTAIDDLRTEMGKSKIDFWPRPQLFEAVVDMFTHWKWNRIVLVYEDDERIRRLEQLLESEEYASIRFYLIKVHNGDYMKAARQVKELEECRLLHRKDCSEFSRLLVDMNPEHTYNFLLASLQMGLIELKHWFLLTNMELSTMDMELFRYNHARFISPYPVDSTFLTENRDAFNFSHFKEHISEKWAMKTDNSRNLKMMEAVFTFDAVYTFANVFNELSSHMQMNDVPQTLCRKSSRNSRKYQHGRSLIDNIVHNDLHGLSGDLRRLNGHPLKSNFSMRIHLLGYSGRLDDVSLEFSNIFNE
;
A
#
# COMPACT_ATOMS: atom_id res chain seq x y z
N MET A 1 30.51 2.64 3.77
CA MET A 1 29.37 3.54 3.93
C MET A 1 28.89 3.49 5.37
N LEU A 2 28.18 2.43 5.81
CA LEU A 2 27.66 2.30 7.20
C LEU A 2 28.67 2.68 8.30
N GLU A 3 29.89 2.12 8.27
CA GLU A 3 30.94 2.44 9.25
C GLU A 3 31.55 3.85 9.07
N LYS A 4 31.72 4.30 7.81
CA LYS A 4 32.48 5.51 7.47
C LYS A 4 31.67 6.78 7.73
N ASP A 5 30.37 6.70 7.42
CA ASP A 5 29.46 7.83 7.43
C ASP A 5 28.60 7.84 8.71
N HIS A 6 28.93 6.96 9.68
CA HIS A 6 28.25 6.83 10.97
C HIS A 6 26.73 6.73 10.85
N ILE A 7 26.28 5.85 9.96
CA ILE A 7 24.86 5.69 9.64
C ILE A 7 24.11 5.16 10.87
N VAL A 8 23.04 5.85 11.25
CA VAL A 8 22.20 5.54 12.43
C VAL A 8 20.84 4.94 12.07
N ALA A 9 20.42 5.04 10.80
CA ALA A 9 19.25 4.38 10.24
C ALA A 9 19.41 4.28 8.71
N LEU A 10 18.71 3.33 8.11
CA LEU A 10 18.74 3.10 6.66
C LEU A 10 17.31 3.10 6.12
N LEU A 11 17.06 3.89 5.07
CA LEU A 11 15.81 3.85 4.31
C LEU A 11 15.96 2.86 3.14
N GLY A 12 15.00 1.96 2.99
CA GLY A 12 14.93 0.98 1.91
C GLY A 12 14.76 1.63 0.54
N GLY A 13 15.21 0.93 -0.49
CA GLY A 13 14.98 1.31 -1.88
C GLY A 13 13.68 0.75 -2.45
N SER A 14 13.47 0.98 -3.74
CA SER A 14 12.29 0.52 -4.50
C SER A 14 12.28 -0.97 -4.86
N HIS A 15 13.33 -1.73 -4.49
CA HIS A 15 13.51 -3.12 -4.90
C HIS A 15 13.63 -4.07 -3.71
N GLY A 16 12.67 -4.99 -3.58
CA GLY A 16 12.61 -5.96 -2.47
C GLY A 16 13.86 -6.83 -2.32
N ALA A 17 14.48 -7.27 -3.43
CA ALA A 17 15.70 -8.09 -3.38
C ALA A 17 16.91 -7.34 -2.82
N LEU A 18 17.05 -6.03 -3.13
CA LEU A 18 18.10 -5.19 -2.53
C LEU A 18 17.79 -4.97 -1.05
N ASN A 19 16.54 -4.65 -0.72
CA ASN A 19 16.10 -4.45 0.66
C ASN A 19 16.35 -5.70 1.52
N ALA A 20 16.18 -6.91 0.97
CA ALA A 20 16.51 -8.16 1.64
C ALA A 20 17.99 -8.28 2.05
N GLN A 21 18.90 -7.80 1.19
CA GLN A 21 20.33 -7.79 1.52
C GLN A 21 20.65 -6.74 2.57
N LEU A 22 20.03 -5.56 2.47
CA LEU A 22 20.19 -4.48 3.43
C LEU A 22 19.67 -4.89 4.81
N GLU A 23 18.49 -5.50 4.88
CA GLU A 23 17.85 -6.05 6.08
C GLU A 23 18.78 -7.00 6.85
N ARG A 24 19.47 -7.91 6.15
CA ARG A 24 20.43 -8.83 6.78
C ARG A 24 21.62 -8.09 7.42
N ILE A 25 22.11 -7.04 6.75
CA ILE A 25 23.23 -6.24 7.25
C ILE A 25 22.78 -5.40 8.46
N THR A 26 21.58 -4.81 8.40
CA THR A 26 21.04 -3.99 9.48
C THR A 26 20.67 -4.81 10.70
N ASP A 27 20.21 -6.05 10.52
CA ASP A 27 19.96 -7.02 11.60
C ASP A 27 21.24 -7.37 12.38
N ASP A 28 22.35 -7.58 11.67
CA ASP A 28 23.66 -7.84 12.30
C ASP A 28 24.21 -6.65 13.09
N LEU A 29 23.74 -5.44 12.77
CA LEU A 29 24.22 -4.17 13.33
C LEU A 29 23.22 -3.48 14.26
N ASP A 30 22.02 -4.01 14.43
CA ASP A 30 20.89 -3.35 15.11
C ASP A 30 20.62 -1.92 14.59
N ILE A 31 20.86 -1.64 13.31
CA ILE A 31 20.56 -0.33 12.70
C ILE A 31 19.10 -0.34 12.22
N PRO A 32 18.22 0.60 12.63
CA PRO A 32 16.86 0.68 12.11
C PRO A 32 16.82 0.65 10.57
N PHE A 33 16.05 -0.27 10.00
CA PHE A 33 15.82 -0.39 8.56
C PHE A 33 14.37 -0.06 8.23
N LEU A 34 14.14 1.14 7.70
CA LEU A 34 12.81 1.66 7.42
C LEU A 34 12.45 1.35 5.97
N THR A 35 11.35 0.67 5.72
CA THR A 35 10.85 0.39 4.36
C THR A 35 9.44 0.92 4.20
N ALA A 36 9.12 1.38 2.99
CA ALA A 36 7.82 1.99 2.66
C ALA A 36 7.23 1.41 1.36
N ILE A 37 7.81 0.32 0.85
CA ILE A 37 7.42 -0.30 -0.42
C ILE A 37 6.46 -1.47 -0.18
N ASP A 38 5.69 -1.82 -1.21
CA ASP A 38 4.87 -3.04 -1.23
C ASP A 38 5.72 -4.32 -1.39
N ASP A 39 6.67 -4.57 -0.47
CA ASP A 39 7.52 -5.76 -0.41
C ASP A 39 6.76 -7.06 -0.03
N LEU A 40 6.40 -7.87 -1.03
CA LEU A 40 5.58 -9.08 -0.87
C LEU A 40 6.17 -10.16 0.06
N ARG A 41 7.40 -9.98 0.55
CA ARG A 41 8.04 -10.87 1.53
C ARG A 41 7.42 -10.69 2.91
N THR A 42 7.02 -11.80 3.51
CA THR A 42 6.40 -11.86 4.85
C THR A 42 7.42 -11.96 5.99
N GLU A 43 8.68 -12.30 5.69
CA GLU A 43 9.75 -12.36 6.69
C GLU A 43 10.09 -10.94 7.19
N MET A 44 10.03 -10.75 8.51
CA MET A 44 10.49 -9.54 9.18
C MET A 44 11.76 -9.82 9.98
N GLY A 45 12.86 -9.19 9.58
CA GLY A 45 14.08 -9.09 10.36
C GLY A 45 13.88 -8.30 11.65
N LYS A 46 14.87 -8.34 12.54
CA LYS A 46 14.82 -7.68 13.86
C LYS A 46 14.92 -6.15 13.80
N SER A 47 15.50 -5.65 12.71
CA SER A 47 15.75 -4.23 12.46
C SER A 47 14.78 -3.59 11.49
N LYS A 48 14.01 -4.40 10.74
CA LYS A 48 13.06 -3.94 9.72
C LYS A 48 11.82 -3.34 10.37
N ILE A 49 11.44 -2.17 9.90
CA ILE A 49 10.21 -1.47 10.27
C ILE A 49 9.48 -1.15 8.96
N ASP A 50 8.34 -1.81 8.74
CA ASP A 50 7.54 -1.66 7.53
C ASP A 50 6.48 -0.58 7.72
N PHE A 51 6.58 0.49 6.94
CA PHE A 51 5.60 1.58 6.90
C PHE A 51 4.46 1.28 5.92
N TRP A 52 4.62 0.28 5.04
CA TRP A 52 3.56 -0.15 4.14
C TRP A 52 2.50 -0.96 4.91
N PRO A 53 1.25 -0.47 5.02
CA PRO A 53 0.26 -1.00 5.94
C PRO A 53 -0.48 -2.21 5.36
N ARG A 54 0.21 -3.34 5.13
CA ARG A 54 -0.41 -4.55 4.53
C ARG A 54 -1.62 -5.06 5.32
N PRO A 55 -1.53 -5.26 6.66
CA PRO A 55 -2.65 -5.79 7.42
C PRO A 55 -3.87 -4.88 7.32
N GLN A 56 -3.66 -3.56 7.44
CA GLN A 56 -4.75 -2.59 7.40
C GLN A 56 -5.31 -2.42 5.98
N LEU A 57 -4.49 -2.54 4.94
CA LEU A 57 -4.97 -2.58 3.55
C LEU A 57 -5.84 -3.81 3.30
N PHE A 58 -5.45 -4.96 3.86
CA PHE A 58 -6.23 -6.18 3.75
C PHE A 58 -7.57 -6.04 4.46
N GLU A 59 -7.58 -5.59 5.72
CA GLU A 59 -8.80 -5.30 6.48
C GLU A 59 -9.70 -4.32 5.73
N ALA A 60 -9.16 -3.20 5.22
CA ALA A 60 -9.93 -2.22 4.44
C ALA A 60 -10.58 -2.84 3.20
N VAL A 61 -9.86 -3.68 2.45
CA VAL A 61 -10.42 -4.36 1.27
C VAL A 61 -11.58 -5.29 1.67
N VAL A 62 -11.42 -6.02 2.78
CA VAL A 62 -12.43 -6.92 3.32
C VAL A 62 -13.67 -6.16 3.78
N ASP A 63 -13.49 -5.11 4.56
CA ASP A 63 -14.57 -4.25 5.05
C ASP A 63 -15.37 -3.67 3.89
N MET A 64 -14.70 -3.23 2.82
CA MET A 64 -15.34 -2.63 1.66
C MET A 64 -16.28 -3.60 0.94
N PHE A 65 -15.82 -4.79 0.55
CA PHE A 65 -16.71 -5.73 -0.15
C PHE A 65 -17.77 -6.35 0.77
N THR A 66 -17.49 -6.47 2.08
CA THR A 66 -18.45 -6.95 3.07
C THR A 66 -19.56 -5.92 3.31
N HIS A 67 -19.20 -4.64 3.44
CA HIS A 67 -20.15 -3.54 3.59
C HIS A 67 -21.13 -3.47 2.42
N TRP A 68 -20.64 -3.58 1.19
CA TRP A 68 -21.50 -3.63 -0.01
C TRP A 68 -22.15 -4.99 -0.26
N LYS A 69 -21.97 -5.96 0.64
CA LYS A 69 -22.56 -7.30 0.59
C LYS A 69 -22.25 -8.02 -0.72
N TRP A 70 -21.01 -7.91 -1.19
CA TRP A 70 -20.56 -8.63 -2.37
C TRP A 70 -20.53 -10.13 -2.06
N ASN A 71 -21.31 -10.91 -2.80
CA ASN A 71 -21.38 -12.37 -2.67
C ASN A 71 -20.69 -13.11 -3.83
N ARG A 72 -20.19 -12.36 -4.81
CA ARG A 72 -19.46 -12.84 -5.98
C ARG A 72 -18.41 -11.80 -6.36
N ILE A 73 -17.15 -12.21 -6.39
CA ILE A 73 -16.00 -11.34 -6.65
C ILE A 73 -15.13 -12.00 -7.72
N VAL A 74 -14.76 -11.23 -8.74
CA VAL A 74 -13.78 -11.65 -9.75
C VAL A 74 -12.44 -11.00 -9.40
N LEU A 75 -11.50 -11.81 -8.92
CA LEU A 75 -10.17 -11.40 -8.53
C LEU A 75 -9.23 -11.48 -9.74
N VAL A 76 -8.77 -10.32 -10.22
CA VAL A 76 -7.86 -10.21 -11.34
C VAL A 76 -6.48 -9.82 -10.85
N TYR A 77 -5.49 -10.66 -11.14
CA TYR A 77 -4.11 -10.47 -10.68
C TYR A 77 -3.12 -10.88 -11.77
N GLU A 78 -1.86 -10.49 -11.61
CA GLU A 78 -0.78 -10.85 -12.55
C GLU A 78 0.34 -11.62 -11.85
N ASP A 79 0.72 -11.16 -10.65
CA ASP A 79 1.85 -11.68 -9.88
C ASP A 79 1.39 -12.75 -8.87
N ASP A 80 1.97 -13.95 -8.98
CA ASP A 80 1.70 -15.07 -8.06
C ASP A 80 2.20 -14.80 -6.65
N GLU A 81 3.20 -13.95 -6.47
CA GLU A 81 3.68 -13.56 -5.14
C GLU A 81 2.68 -12.62 -4.47
N ARG A 82 2.05 -11.74 -5.26
CA ARG A 82 1.15 -10.69 -4.77
C ARG A 82 -0.16 -11.29 -4.27
N ILE A 83 -0.70 -12.26 -5.02
CA ILE A 83 -1.97 -12.92 -4.69
C ILE A 83 -1.92 -13.73 -3.40
N ARG A 84 -0.73 -14.22 -2.98
CA ARG A 84 -0.58 -15.01 -1.73
C ARG A 84 -1.01 -14.25 -0.48
N ARG A 85 -0.95 -12.92 -0.48
CA ARG A 85 -1.49 -12.11 0.64
C ARG A 85 -3.01 -12.25 0.80
N LEU A 86 -3.71 -12.69 -0.25
CA LEU A 86 -5.14 -12.93 -0.26
C LEU A 86 -5.49 -14.40 0.01
N GLU A 87 -4.52 -15.30 0.14
CA GLU A 87 -4.76 -16.72 0.43
C GLU A 87 -5.57 -16.89 1.73
N GLN A 88 -5.20 -16.17 2.78
CA GLN A 88 -5.95 -16.16 4.05
C GLN A 88 -7.41 -15.70 3.90
N LEU A 89 -7.68 -14.76 2.99
CA LEU A 89 -9.05 -14.35 2.66
C LEU A 89 -9.80 -15.46 1.92
N LEU A 90 -9.16 -16.05 0.92
CA LEU A 90 -9.77 -17.06 0.04
C LEU A 90 -10.08 -18.37 0.79
N GLU A 91 -9.30 -18.69 1.82
CA GLU A 91 -9.46 -19.90 2.65
C GLU A 91 -10.28 -19.68 3.92
N SER A 92 -10.62 -18.43 4.26
CA SER A 92 -11.34 -18.11 5.49
C SER A 92 -12.77 -18.68 5.50
N GLU A 93 -13.12 -19.40 6.57
CA GLU A 93 -14.49 -19.88 6.81
C GLU A 93 -15.50 -18.73 6.97
N GLU A 94 -15.05 -17.58 7.49
CA GLU A 94 -15.88 -16.39 7.67
C GLU A 94 -16.42 -15.87 6.33
N TYR A 95 -15.59 -15.95 5.29
CA TYR A 95 -15.91 -15.45 3.95
C TYR A 95 -16.29 -16.57 2.97
N ALA A 96 -16.50 -17.80 3.45
CA ALA A 96 -16.85 -18.95 2.61
C ALA A 96 -18.16 -18.80 1.82
N SER A 97 -19.04 -17.88 2.24
CA SER A 97 -20.27 -17.54 1.52
C SER A 97 -20.03 -16.69 0.25
N ILE A 98 -18.86 -16.06 0.14
CA ILE A 98 -18.46 -15.24 -1.00
C ILE A 98 -17.80 -16.12 -2.06
N ARG A 99 -18.28 -16.02 -3.30
CA ARG A 99 -17.71 -16.78 -4.42
C ARG A 99 -16.63 -15.99 -5.13
N PHE A 100 -15.39 -16.45 -5.01
CA PHE A 100 -14.24 -15.88 -5.70
C PHE A 100 -13.99 -16.59 -7.03
N TYR A 101 -13.81 -15.81 -8.10
CA TYR A 101 -13.33 -16.27 -9.40
C TYR A 101 -11.96 -15.66 -9.65
N LEU A 102 -10.94 -16.49 -9.84
CA LEU A 102 -9.57 -16.03 -10.03
C LEU A 102 -9.26 -15.97 -11.53
N ILE A 103 -8.80 -14.82 -11.99
CA ILE A 103 -8.32 -14.60 -13.36
C ILE A 103 -6.90 -14.06 -13.27
N LYS A 104 -5.97 -14.87 -13.78
CA LYS A 104 -4.57 -14.46 -13.90
C LYS A 104 -4.31 -13.86 -15.27
N VAL A 105 -3.67 -12.69 -15.29
CA VAL A 105 -3.08 -12.12 -16.49
C VAL A 105 -1.79 -12.88 -16.79
N HIS A 106 -1.72 -13.49 -17.97
CA HIS A 106 -0.53 -14.22 -18.42
C HIS A 106 0.24 -13.40 -19.46
N ASN A 107 1.53 -13.19 -19.23
CA ASN A 107 2.45 -12.53 -20.18
C ASN A 107 1.94 -11.15 -20.68
N GLY A 108 1.27 -10.38 -19.81
CA GLY A 108 0.70 -9.08 -20.16
C GLY A 108 -0.51 -9.14 -21.11
N ASP A 109 -1.15 -10.30 -21.30
CA ASP A 109 -2.35 -10.44 -22.13
C ASP A 109 -3.61 -9.98 -21.36
N TYR A 110 -3.72 -8.67 -21.15
CA TYR A 110 -4.84 -8.05 -20.46
C TYR A 110 -6.18 -8.22 -21.20
N MET A 111 -6.14 -8.32 -22.54
CA MET A 111 -7.32 -8.52 -23.37
C MET A 111 -7.95 -9.90 -23.15
N LYS A 112 -7.13 -10.94 -23.05
CA LYS A 112 -7.61 -12.27 -22.69
C LYS A 112 -8.22 -12.30 -21.29
N ALA A 113 -7.58 -11.66 -20.31
CA ALA A 113 -8.11 -11.57 -18.95
C ALA A 113 -9.46 -10.83 -18.93
N ALA A 114 -9.57 -9.69 -19.61
CA ALA A 114 -10.83 -8.94 -19.73
C ALA A 114 -11.92 -9.77 -20.45
N ARG A 115 -11.57 -10.53 -21.49
CA ARG A 115 -12.50 -11.45 -22.15
C ARG A 115 -13.03 -12.51 -21.18
N GLN A 116 -12.18 -13.11 -20.36
CA GLN A 116 -12.59 -14.09 -19.36
C GLN A 116 -13.55 -13.49 -18.32
N VAL A 117 -13.32 -12.25 -17.89
CA VAL A 117 -14.29 -11.51 -17.06
C VAL A 117 -15.62 -11.37 -17.78
N LYS A 118 -15.61 -10.99 -19.08
CA LYS A 118 -16.83 -10.84 -19.87
C LYS A 118 -17.61 -12.15 -20.01
N GLU A 119 -16.92 -13.25 -20.26
CA GLU A 119 -17.52 -14.59 -20.35
C GLU A 119 -18.21 -15.00 -19.04
N LEU A 120 -17.67 -14.58 -17.90
CA LEU A 120 -18.29 -14.77 -16.59
C LEU A 120 -19.59 -13.94 -16.38
N GLU A 121 -19.80 -12.85 -17.14
CA GLU A 121 -21.06 -12.09 -17.18
C GLU A 121 -22.11 -12.69 -18.11
N GLU A 122 -21.69 -13.35 -19.18
CA GLU A 122 -22.62 -13.78 -20.25
C GLU A 122 -23.56 -14.91 -19.83
N CYS A 123 -23.35 -15.50 -18.64
CA CYS A 123 -24.23 -16.47 -17.99
C CYS A 123 -24.63 -17.73 -18.80
N ARG A 124 -24.09 -17.90 -20.02
CA ARG A 124 -24.44 -18.99 -20.95
C ARG A 124 -24.20 -20.38 -20.36
N LEU A 125 -23.25 -20.50 -19.43
CA LEU A 125 -22.82 -21.76 -18.81
C LEU A 125 -22.97 -21.77 -17.28
N LEU A 126 -23.53 -20.71 -16.69
CA LEU A 126 -23.69 -20.59 -15.24
C LEU A 126 -25.14 -20.89 -14.84
N HIS A 127 -25.33 -21.52 -13.67
CA HIS A 127 -26.68 -21.62 -13.12
C HIS A 127 -27.27 -20.22 -12.91
N ARG A 128 -28.58 -20.07 -13.07
CA ARG A 128 -29.26 -18.75 -13.02
C ARG A 128 -29.05 -17.99 -11.69
N LYS A 129 -28.79 -18.70 -10.59
CA LYS A 129 -28.47 -18.12 -9.26
C LYS A 129 -27.01 -17.64 -9.15
N ASP A 130 -26.18 -18.02 -10.11
CA ASP A 130 -24.74 -17.77 -10.15
C ASP A 130 -24.42 -16.71 -11.22
N CYS A 131 -25.37 -16.50 -12.13
CA CYS A 131 -25.40 -15.44 -13.12
C CYS A 131 -25.62 -14.06 -12.49
N SER A 132 -24.77 -13.10 -12.87
CA SER A 132 -24.94 -11.69 -12.55
C SER A 132 -24.41 -10.87 -13.72
N GLU A 133 -25.21 -9.91 -14.19
CA GLU A 133 -24.74 -8.90 -15.15
C GLU A 133 -23.88 -7.84 -14.49
N PHE A 134 -23.84 -7.78 -13.16
CA PHE A 134 -22.93 -6.93 -12.39
C PHE A 134 -21.63 -7.68 -12.12
N SER A 135 -20.51 -7.15 -12.63
CA SER A 135 -19.18 -7.59 -12.24
C SER A 135 -18.63 -6.76 -11.09
N ARG A 136 -18.23 -7.45 -10.04
CA ARG A 136 -17.48 -6.90 -8.91
C ARG A 136 -16.06 -7.42 -8.99
N LEU A 137 -15.15 -6.57 -9.43
CA LEU A 137 -13.76 -6.93 -9.66
C LEU A 137 -12.92 -6.46 -8.48
N LEU A 138 -12.10 -7.37 -7.95
CA LEU A 138 -10.98 -7.03 -7.09
C LEU A 138 -9.72 -7.07 -7.97
N VAL A 139 -9.07 -5.93 -8.13
CA VAL A 139 -7.92 -5.77 -9.04
C VAL A 139 -6.64 -5.66 -8.21
N ASP A 140 -5.82 -6.71 -8.29
CA ASP A 140 -4.58 -6.85 -7.53
C ASP A 140 -3.35 -6.81 -8.44
N MET A 141 -2.99 -5.60 -8.87
CA MET A 141 -1.89 -5.33 -9.77
C MET A 141 -1.23 -3.99 -9.43
N ASN A 142 0.00 -3.76 -9.91
CA ASN A 142 0.62 -2.44 -9.81
C ASN A 142 -0.15 -1.39 -10.68
N PRO A 143 0.13 -0.09 -10.54
CA PRO A 143 -0.61 0.97 -11.26
C PRO A 143 -0.60 0.84 -12.78
N GLU A 144 0.54 0.49 -13.38
CA GLU A 144 0.68 0.35 -14.82
C GLU A 144 -0.15 -0.81 -15.38
N HIS A 145 -0.03 -1.99 -14.77
CA HIS A 145 -0.79 -3.18 -15.18
C HIS A 145 -2.29 -3.00 -14.91
N THR A 146 -2.64 -2.31 -13.82
CA THR A 146 -4.03 -1.92 -13.54
C THR A 146 -4.58 -1.06 -14.67
N TYR A 147 -3.86 0.00 -15.09
CA TYR A 147 -4.27 0.85 -16.20
C TYR A 147 -4.46 0.06 -17.51
N ASN A 148 -3.50 -0.82 -17.84
CA ASN A 148 -3.58 -1.64 -19.05
C ASN A 148 -4.77 -2.61 -19.02
N PHE A 149 -5.08 -3.18 -17.84
CA PHE A 149 -6.27 -4.00 -17.64
C PHE A 149 -7.57 -3.18 -17.77
N LEU A 150 -7.60 -1.95 -17.25
CA LEU A 150 -8.75 -1.06 -17.43
C LEU A 150 -8.94 -0.69 -18.91
N LEU A 151 -7.86 -0.45 -19.67
CA LEU A 151 -7.94 -0.22 -21.11
C LEU A 151 -8.52 -1.43 -21.86
N ALA A 152 -8.06 -2.64 -21.54
CA ALA A 152 -8.62 -3.87 -22.10
C ALA A 152 -10.10 -4.06 -21.70
N SER A 153 -10.43 -3.74 -20.45
CA SER A 153 -11.80 -3.78 -19.95
C SER A 153 -12.71 -2.81 -20.69
N LEU A 154 -12.23 -1.59 -21.01
CA LEU A 154 -12.95 -0.62 -21.83
C LEU A 154 -13.30 -1.23 -23.20
N GLN A 155 -12.32 -1.86 -23.86
CA GLN A 155 -12.48 -2.48 -25.18
C GLN A 155 -13.43 -3.69 -25.16
N MET A 156 -13.53 -4.40 -24.03
CA MET A 156 -14.46 -5.53 -23.85
C MET A 156 -15.86 -5.11 -23.35
N GLY A 157 -16.14 -3.81 -23.23
CA GLY A 157 -17.43 -3.34 -22.71
C GLY A 157 -17.64 -3.74 -21.25
N LEU A 158 -16.57 -3.65 -20.45
CA LEU A 158 -16.54 -3.90 -19.00
C LEU A 158 -16.40 -2.62 -18.17
N ILE A 159 -16.47 -1.44 -18.81
CA ILE A 159 -16.45 -0.15 -18.11
C ILE A 159 -17.77 0.55 -18.40
N GLU A 160 -18.76 0.23 -17.58
CA GLU A 160 -20.14 0.73 -17.66
C GLU A 160 -20.77 0.72 -16.25
N LEU A 161 -21.99 1.26 -16.12
CA LEU A 161 -22.73 1.42 -14.85
C LEU A 161 -22.77 0.19 -13.92
N LYS A 162 -22.79 -1.01 -14.50
CA LYS A 162 -22.92 -2.28 -13.77
C LYS A 162 -21.60 -2.82 -13.20
N HIS A 163 -20.47 -2.24 -13.57
CA HIS A 163 -19.14 -2.73 -13.21
C HIS A 163 -18.55 -1.93 -12.04
N TRP A 164 -17.97 -2.66 -11.09
CA TRP A 164 -17.27 -2.10 -9.94
C TRP A 164 -15.85 -2.67 -9.90
N PHE A 165 -14.87 -1.79 -9.80
CA PHE A 165 -13.45 -2.11 -9.73
C PHE A 165 -12.92 -1.65 -8.38
N LEU A 166 -12.60 -2.59 -7.50
CA LEU A 166 -11.90 -2.35 -6.25
C LEU A 166 -10.40 -2.52 -6.50
N LEU A 167 -9.65 -1.42 -6.47
CA LEU A 167 -8.22 -1.39 -6.72
C LEU A 167 -7.48 -1.52 -5.39
N THR A 168 -6.53 -2.44 -5.32
CA THR A 168 -5.76 -2.68 -4.08
C THR A 168 -4.43 -1.93 -4.02
N ASN A 169 -4.02 -1.27 -5.11
CA ASN A 169 -2.74 -0.57 -5.18
C ASN A 169 -2.75 0.82 -4.54
N MET A 170 -3.91 1.32 -4.09
CA MET A 170 -4.09 2.63 -3.45
C MET A 170 -3.80 3.86 -4.34
N GLU A 171 -3.65 3.68 -5.65
CA GLU A 171 -3.21 4.75 -6.57
C GLU A 171 -4.34 5.40 -7.39
N LEU A 172 -5.62 5.13 -7.07
CA LEU A 172 -6.74 5.69 -7.86
C LEU A 172 -6.68 7.23 -7.99
N SER A 173 -6.15 7.93 -6.98
CA SER A 173 -6.03 9.40 -7.01
C SER A 173 -4.92 9.95 -7.88
N THR A 174 -3.95 9.12 -8.26
CA THR A 174 -2.75 9.50 -9.03
C THR A 174 -2.74 8.88 -10.43
N MET A 175 -3.54 7.84 -10.65
CA MET A 175 -3.77 7.26 -11.97
C MET A 175 -4.50 8.24 -12.90
N ASP A 176 -4.10 8.23 -14.17
CA ASP A 176 -4.86 8.89 -15.23
C ASP A 176 -6.15 8.12 -15.52
N MET A 177 -7.29 8.71 -15.17
CA MET A 177 -8.60 8.10 -15.32
C MET A 177 -9.44 8.76 -16.43
N GLU A 178 -8.87 9.64 -17.26
CA GLU A 178 -9.61 10.44 -18.24
C GLU A 178 -10.47 9.57 -19.17
N LEU A 179 -9.91 8.46 -19.67
CA LEU A 179 -10.58 7.52 -20.58
C LEU A 179 -11.74 6.75 -19.92
N PHE A 180 -11.74 6.62 -18.60
CA PHE A 180 -12.67 5.74 -17.87
C PHE A 180 -13.77 6.53 -17.13
N ARG A 181 -13.42 7.74 -16.67
CA ARG A 181 -14.17 8.59 -15.73
C ARG A 181 -15.62 8.87 -16.12
N TYR A 182 -15.93 8.96 -17.41
CA TYR A 182 -17.27 9.34 -17.88
C TYR A 182 -18.15 8.15 -18.30
N ASN A 183 -17.70 6.92 -18.07
CA ASN A 183 -18.43 5.71 -18.47
C ASN A 183 -19.30 5.13 -17.33
N HIS A 184 -19.46 5.85 -16.22
CA HIS A 184 -20.31 5.50 -15.07
C HIS A 184 -19.98 4.20 -14.32
N ALA A 185 -18.91 3.49 -14.70
CA ALA A 185 -18.32 2.44 -13.88
C ALA A 185 -17.84 3.02 -12.54
N ARG A 186 -17.81 2.19 -11.50
CA ARG A 186 -17.30 2.60 -10.19
C ARG A 186 -15.89 2.07 -10.00
N PHE A 187 -14.94 2.97 -9.77
CA PHE A 187 -13.59 2.64 -9.37
C PHE A 187 -13.41 3.05 -7.93
N ILE A 188 -12.91 2.14 -7.11
CA ILE A 188 -12.86 2.28 -5.68
C ILE A 188 -11.48 1.90 -5.21
N SER A 189 -10.91 2.65 -4.28
CA SER A 189 -9.57 2.38 -3.75
C SER A 189 -9.48 2.85 -2.31
N PRO A 190 -8.86 2.07 -1.41
CA PRO A 190 -8.36 2.60 -0.15
C PRO A 190 -7.38 3.75 -0.41
N TYR A 191 -7.36 4.72 0.49
CA TYR A 191 -6.54 5.92 0.41
C TYR A 191 -6.02 6.30 1.81
N PRO A 192 -4.72 6.12 2.08
CA PRO A 192 -4.15 6.21 3.42
C PRO A 192 -3.84 7.64 3.89
N VAL A 193 -3.85 8.65 3.01
CA VAL A 193 -3.48 10.01 3.41
C VAL A 193 -4.50 10.54 4.40
N ASP A 194 -4.07 11.07 5.53
CA ASP A 194 -4.95 11.58 6.58
C ASP A 194 -5.29 13.06 6.37
N SER A 195 -6.57 13.41 6.37
CA SER A 195 -7.04 14.79 6.15
C SER A 195 -6.79 15.69 7.36
N THR A 196 -6.76 15.13 8.57
CA THR A 196 -6.47 15.86 9.82
C THR A 196 -5.03 16.36 9.79
N PHE A 197 -4.06 15.50 9.46
CA PHE A 197 -2.65 15.87 9.30
C PHE A 197 -2.48 17.01 8.30
N LEU A 198 -3.14 16.93 7.14
CA LEU A 198 -3.08 17.99 6.11
C LEU A 198 -3.66 19.32 6.61
N THR A 199 -4.71 19.27 7.42
CA THR A 199 -5.37 20.46 7.95
C THR A 199 -4.53 21.12 9.04
N GLU A 200 -4.00 20.33 9.97
CA GLU A 200 -3.16 20.78 11.08
C GLU A 200 -1.79 21.30 10.62
N ASN A 201 -1.23 20.72 9.55
CA ASN A 201 0.09 21.07 9.05
C ASN A 201 0.06 21.95 7.78
N ARG A 202 -1.09 22.53 7.42
CA ARG A 202 -1.28 23.28 6.16
C ARG A 202 -0.26 24.41 5.92
N ASP A 203 0.22 25.03 7.00
CA ASP A 203 1.15 26.16 6.94
C ASP A 203 2.60 25.70 6.74
N ALA A 204 2.92 24.45 7.12
CA ALA A 204 4.27 23.88 7.03
C ALA A 204 4.41 22.87 5.89
N PHE A 205 3.32 22.24 5.44
CA PHE A 205 3.32 21.17 4.46
C PHE A 205 2.20 21.37 3.43
N ASN A 206 2.58 21.44 2.15
CA ASN A 206 1.66 21.51 1.03
C ASN A 206 1.66 20.19 0.26
N PHE A 207 0.59 19.41 0.41
CA PHE A 207 0.46 18.10 -0.22
C PHE A 207 0.34 18.15 -1.74
N SER A 208 -0.26 19.20 -2.30
CA SER A 208 -0.34 19.36 -3.76
C SER A 208 1.06 19.55 -4.35
N HIS A 209 1.88 20.40 -3.73
CA HIS A 209 3.28 20.60 -4.14
C HIS A 209 4.13 19.34 -3.93
N PHE A 210 3.88 18.58 -2.85
CA PHE A 210 4.52 17.27 -2.64
C PHE A 210 4.20 16.31 -3.80
N LYS A 211 2.92 16.15 -4.16
CA LYS A 211 2.52 15.27 -5.28
C LYS A 211 3.14 15.71 -6.60
N GLU A 212 3.11 17.01 -6.91
CA GLU A 212 3.69 17.58 -8.12
C GLU A 212 5.19 17.28 -8.19
N HIS A 213 5.93 17.58 -7.12
CA HIS A 213 7.35 17.32 -7.04
C HIS A 213 7.70 15.84 -7.28
N ILE A 214 6.98 14.91 -6.63
CA ILE A 214 7.21 13.48 -6.80
C ILE A 214 6.89 13.05 -8.25
N SER A 215 5.80 13.55 -8.82
CA SER A 215 5.37 13.22 -10.19
C SER A 215 6.39 13.71 -11.23
N GLU A 216 6.90 14.94 -11.07
CA GLU A 216 7.94 15.50 -11.94
C GLU A 216 9.25 14.70 -11.85
N LYS A 217 9.71 14.40 -10.62
CA LYS A 217 10.94 13.61 -10.43
C LYS A 217 10.80 12.19 -10.98
N TRP A 218 9.63 11.60 -10.86
CA TRP A 218 9.32 10.30 -11.45
C TRP A 218 9.36 10.37 -12.98
N ALA A 219 8.64 11.32 -13.58
CA ALA A 219 8.63 11.56 -15.02
C ALA A 219 10.05 11.70 -15.61
N MET A 220 10.89 12.52 -14.97
CA MET A 220 12.27 12.74 -15.39
C MET A 220 13.16 11.49 -15.31
N LYS A 221 12.92 10.60 -14.35
CA LYS A 221 13.79 9.43 -14.10
C LYS A 221 13.32 8.15 -14.78
N THR A 222 12.06 8.08 -15.20
CA THR A 222 11.41 6.84 -15.65
C THR A 222 10.79 6.94 -17.04
N ASP A 223 11.10 8.01 -17.78
CA ASP A 223 10.54 8.27 -19.11
C ASP A 223 9.00 8.25 -19.10
N ASN A 224 8.40 8.93 -18.11
CA ASN A 224 6.96 8.99 -17.90
C ASN A 224 6.29 7.61 -17.74
N SER A 225 6.95 6.64 -17.10
CA SER A 225 6.32 5.37 -16.74
C SER A 225 5.00 5.59 -15.98
N ARG A 226 3.96 4.83 -16.32
CA ARG A 226 2.66 4.88 -15.62
C ARG A 226 2.70 4.18 -14.26
N ASN A 227 3.80 3.55 -13.90
CA ASN A 227 3.96 2.80 -12.65
C ASN A 227 4.33 3.71 -11.46
N LEU A 228 3.80 4.93 -11.43
CA LEU A 228 4.02 5.86 -10.31
C LEU A 228 3.30 5.32 -9.07
N LYS A 229 4.06 5.11 -8.01
CA LYS A 229 3.55 4.67 -6.71
C LYS A 229 3.61 5.82 -5.68
N MET A 230 2.63 6.72 -5.75
CA MET A 230 2.58 7.87 -4.84
C MET A 230 2.45 7.43 -3.38
N MET A 231 1.76 6.33 -3.10
CA MET A 231 1.56 5.86 -1.73
C MET A 231 2.86 5.36 -1.10
N GLU A 232 3.78 4.76 -1.87
CA GLU A 232 5.13 4.45 -1.36
C GLU A 232 5.88 5.75 -0.96
N ALA A 233 5.67 6.86 -1.68
CA ALA A 233 6.24 8.16 -1.32
C ALA A 233 5.59 8.75 -0.05
N VAL A 234 4.28 8.60 0.13
CA VAL A 234 3.56 8.98 1.36
C VAL A 234 4.12 8.22 2.56
N PHE A 235 4.26 6.90 2.46
CA PHE A 235 4.82 6.10 3.57
C PHE A 235 6.32 6.37 3.78
N THR A 236 7.05 6.76 2.73
CA THR A 236 8.44 7.21 2.85
C THR A 236 8.54 8.53 3.62
N PHE A 237 7.62 9.47 3.40
CA PHE A 237 7.52 10.69 4.20
C PHE A 237 7.35 10.34 5.68
N ASP A 238 6.43 9.42 6.00
CA ASP A 238 6.21 8.98 7.38
C ASP A 238 7.41 8.27 7.99
N ALA A 239 8.15 7.48 7.19
CA ALA A 239 9.39 6.84 7.64
C ALA A 239 10.43 7.88 8.08
N VAL A 240 10.65 8.90 7.26
CA VAL A 240 11.58 9.99 7.57
C VAL A 240 11.08 10.84 8.75
N TYR A 241 9.79 11.18 8.76
CA TYR A 241 9.16 11.95 9.83
C TYR A 241 9.27 11.25 11.19
N THR A 242 8.91 9.97 11.25
CA THR A 242 8.98 9.16 12.47
C THR A 242 10.41 9.08 12.98
N PHE A 243 11.35 8.75 12.09
CA PHE A 243 12.75 8.65 12.45
C PHE A 243 13.31 9.98 12.98
N ALA A 244 13.03 11.10 12.30
CA ALA A 244 13.53 12.40 12.71
C ALA A 244 13.03 12.82 14.10
N ASN A 245 11.74 12.62 14.39
CA ASN A 245 11.16 12.95 15.69
C ASN A 245 11.72 12.06 16.81
N VAL A 246 11.71 10.75 16.62
CA VAL A 246 12.22 9.79 17.62
C VAL A 246 13.72 9.96 17.86
N PHE A 247 14.49 10.16 16.79
CA PHE A 247 15.93 10.39 16.91
C PHE A 247 16.23 11.71 17.65
N ASN A 248 15.49 12.79 17.36
CA ASN A 248 15.65 14.06 18.04
C ASN A 248 15.40 13.93 19.55
N GLU A 249 14.31 13.24 19.95
CA GLU A 249 14.00 12.99 21.36
C GLU A 249 15.10 12.18 22.05
N LEU A 250 15.51 11.04 21.47
CA LEU A 250 16.53 10.17 22.05
C LEU A 250 17.91 10.81 22.08
N SER A 251 18.25 11.61 21.07
CA SER A 251 19.55 12.28 20.97
C SER A 251 19.83 13.22 22.15
N SER A 252 18.79 13.78 22.78
CA SER A 252 18.93 14.61 23.97
C SER A 252 19.50 13.86 25.18
N HIS A 253 19.36 12.53 25.19
CA HIS A 253 19.86 11.63 26.22
C HIS A 253 21.15 10.90 25.83
N MET A 254 21.55 11.00 24.55
CA MET A 254 22.84 10.49 24.09
C MET A 254 23.95 11.44 24.55
N GLN A 255 25.06 10.92 25.08
CA GLN A 255 26.17 11.80 25.47
C GLN A 255 26.75 12.46 24.21
N MET A 256 27.17 13.73 24.29
CA MET A 256 27.71 14.47 23.14
C MET A 256 28.90 13.79 22.42
N ASN A 257 29.57 12.84 23.08
CA ASN A 257 30.71 12.08 22.53
C ASN A 257 30.34 10.68 22.00
N ASP A 258 29.05 10.30 22.01
CA ASP A 258 28.56 9.01 21.53
C ASP A 258 28.48 8.99 19.99
N VAL A 259 29.64 8.95 19.33
CA VAL A 259 29.70 8.71 17.88
C VAL A 259 29.24 7.27 17.60
N PRO A 260 28.36 7.00 16.62
CA PRO A 260 28.00 5.64 16.24
C PRO A 260 29.24 4.80 15.88
N GLN A 261 29.60 3.84 16.75
CA GLN A 261 30.75 2.95 16.58
C GLN A 261 30.36 1.59 15.98
N THR A 262 29.59 1.60 14.89
CA THR A 262 29.18 0.39 14.18
C THR A 262 30.33 -0.20 13.37
N LEU A 263 30.49 -1.53 13.42
CA LEU A 263 31.47 -2.25 12.62
C LEU A 263 30.79 -3.40 11.89
N CYS A 264 30.89 -3.44 10.57
CA CYS A 264 30.46 -4.57 9.77
C CYS A 264 31.38 -5.78 10.01
N ARG A 265 30.79 -6.97 9.91
CA ARG A 265 31.52 -8.24 9.95
C ARG A 265 32.54 -8.31 8.81
N LYS A 266 33.76 -8.75 9.13
CA LYS A 266 34.82 -9.07 8.17
C LYS A 266 35.43 -10.43 8.55
N SER A 267 36.27 -10.99 7.69
CA SER A 267 36.99 -12.24 8.01
C SER A 267 37.86 -12.12 9.27
N SER A 268 38.38 -10.92 9.55
CA SER A 268 39.29 -10.63 10.66
C SER A 268 38.61 -10.09 11.93
N ARG A 269 37.31 -9.75 11.90
CA ARG A 269 36.60 -9.18 13.05
C ARG A 269 35.10 -9.44 13.02
N ASN A 270 34.52 -9.61 14.21
CA ASN A 270 33.08 -9.69 14.40
C ASN A 270 32.40 -8.33 14.17
N SER A 271 31.10 -8.35 13.91
CA SER A 271 30.30 -7.13 13.85
C SER A 271 30.19 -6.47 15.22
N ARG A 272 30.08 -5.15 15.22
CA ARG A 272 29.73 -4.36 16.40
C ARG A 272 28.43 -3.62 16.10
N LYS A 273 27.41 -3.95 16.89
CA LYS A 273 26.09 -3.35 16.84
C LYS A 273 26.12 -1.87 17.19
N TYR A 274 25.14 -1.12 16.68
CA TYR A 274 24.92 0.25 17.06
C TYR A 274 24.42 0.30 18.51
N GLN A 275 25.17 0.98 19.37
CA GLN A 275 24.88 1.06 20.81
C GLN A 275 23.47 1.54 21.15
N HIS A 276 22.92 2.46 20.35
CA HIS A 276 21.57 3.02 20.55
C HIS A 276 20.54 2.42 19.58
N GLY A 277 20.95 1.48 18.74
CA GLY A 277 20.16 0.96 17.64
C GLY A 277 18.88 0.27 18.09
N ARG A 278 18.97 -0.59 19.12
CA ARG A 278 17.80 -1.26 19.69
C ARG A 278 16.82 -0.28 20.33
N SER A 279 17.32 0.67 21.11
CA SER A 279 16.50 1.72 21.71
C SER A 279 15.78 2.55 20.63
N LEU A 280 16.47 2.89 19.54
CA LEU A 280 15.86 3.60 18.40
C LEU A 280 14.76 2.77 17.74
N ILE A 281 15.02 1.50 17.43
CA ILE A 281 14.01 0.59 16.86
C ILE A 281 12.79 0.52 17.78
N ASP A 282 13.00 0.26 19.07
CA ASP A 282 11.91 0.08 20.03
C ASP A 282 11.07 1.36 20.19
N ASN A 283 11.68 2.56 20.16
CA ASN A 283 10.96 3.84 20.22
C ASN A 283 10.24 4.18 18.89
N ILE A 284 10.80 3.83 17.74
CA ILE A 284 10.10 3.98 16.45
C ILE A 284 8.85 3.10 16.43
N VAL A 285 8.95 1.87 16.93
CA VAL A 285 7.83 0.92 16.97
C VAL A 285 6.76 1.35 17.99
N HIS A 286 7.17 1.93 19.13
CA HIS A 286 6.25 2.37 20.21
C HIS A 286 6.05 3.89 20.26
N ASN A 287 6.12 4.56 19.12
CA ASN A 287 5.85 6.00 19.00
C ASN A 287 4.37 6.33 19.28
N ASP A 288 4.07 7.61 19.51
CA ASP A 288 2.71 8.16 19.61
C ASP A 288 2.44 9.24 18.55
N LEU A 289 3.18 9.18 17.44
CA LEU A 289 3.17 10.19 16.39
C LEU A 289 1.97 10.05 15.45
N HIS A 290 1.59 11.17 14.84
CA HIS A 290 0.59 11.25 13.78
C HIS A 290 1.25 11.81 12.52
N GLY A 291 1.31 10.99 11.46
CA GLY A 291 1.99 11.30 10.20
C GLY A 291 1.03 11.62 9.06
N LEU A 292 1.58 11.72 7.85
CA LEU A 292 0.83 11.97 6.62
C LEU A 292 -0.18 10.85 6.31
N SER A 293 0.09 9.62 6.72
CA SER A 293 -0.88 8.51 6.67
C SER A 293 -1.72 8.33 7.92
N GLY A 294 -1.66 9.26 8.88
CA GLY A 294 -2.42 9.21 10.12
C GLY A 294 -1.64 8.54 11.27
N ASP A 295 -2.31 7.73 12.07
CA ASP A 295 -1.77 7.20 13.33
C ASP A 295 -0.58 6.25 13.12
N LEU A 296 0.61 6.67 13.54
CA LEU A 296 1.85 5.92 13.37
C LEU A 296 2.08 4.88 14.48
N ARG A 297 1.20 4.79 15.49
CA ARG A 297 1.18 3.67 16.45
C ARG A 297 0.99 2.32 15.77
N ARG A 298 0.44 2.29 14.55
CA ARG A 298 0.23 1.05 13.77
C ARG A 298 1.53 0.26 13.54
N LEU A 299 2.69 0.91 13.62
CA LEU A 299 4.01 0.28 13.45
C LEU A 299 4.32 -0.74 14.56
N ASN A 300 3.61 -0.70 15.70
CA ASN A 300 3.77 -1.67 16.77
C ASN A 300 3.26 -3.08 16.45
N GLY A 301 2.56 -3.27 15.32
CA GLY A 301 2.00 -4.55 14.91
C GLY A 301 0.80 -5.03 15.73
N HIS A 302 0.29 -4.23 16.66
CA HIS A 302 -0.90 -4.50 17.46
C HIS A 302 -2.08 -3.66 16.96
N PRO A 303 -3.05 -4.25 16.24
CA PRO A 303 -4.18 -3.50 15.65
C PRO A 303 -4.94 -2.64 16.67
N LEU A 304 -5.16 -3.17 17.88
CA LEU A 304 -5.88 -2.49 18.97
C LEU A 304 -5.18 -1.26 19.54
N LYS A 305 -3.90 -1.03 19.22
CA LYS A 305 -3.11 0.07 19.75
C LYS A 305 -3.02 1.26 18.79
N SER A 306 -3.61 1.17 17.61
CA SER A 306 -3.65 2.25 16.63
C SER A 306 -5.07 2.55 16.20
N ASN A 307 -5.40 3.83 16.08
CA ASN A 307 -6.61 4.33 15.44
C ASN A 307 -6.34 4.62 13.95
N PHE A 308 -5.46 3.83 13.32
CA PHE A 308 -5.15 3.98 11.90
C PHE A 308 -6.40 3.65 11.07
N SER A 309 -6.74 4.53 10.14
CA SER A 309 -7.87 4.34 9.24
C SER A 309 -7.45 4.72 7.82
N MET A 310 -8.04 4.05 6.84
CA MET A 310 -7.91 4.42 5.44
C MET A 310 -9.20 5.05 4.97
N ARG A 311 -9.06 6.15 4.23
CA ARG A 311 -10.18 6.75 3.52
C ARG A 311 -10.52 5.91 2.29
N ILE A 312 -11.71 6.10 1.74
CA ILE A 312 -12.17 5.42 0.54
C ILE A 312 -12.35 6.46 -0.56
N HIS A 313 -11.55 6.32 -1.61
CA HIS A 313 -11.76 7.07 -2.85
C HIS A 313 -12.72 6.31 -3.76
N LEU A 314 -13.71 7.04 -4.28
CA LEU A 314 -14.68 6.57 -5.25
C LEU A 314 -14.66 7.49 -6.48
N LEU A 315 -14.34 6.93 -7.64
CA LEU A 315 -14.65 7.52 -8.93
C LEU A 315 -15.90 6.85 -9.47
N GLY A 316 -17.03 7.55 -9.42
CA GLY A 316 -18.33 7.02 -9.79
C GLY A 316 -19.04 7.82 -10.88
N TYR A 317 -20.37 7.89 -10.78
CA TYR A 317 -21.23 8.51 -11.80
C TYR A 317 -20.94 10.00 -12.02
N SER A 318 -20.47 10.71 -10.99
CA SER A 318 -20.14 12.14 -11.03
C SER A 318 -18.98 12.46 -11.98
N GLY A 319 -18.16 11.47 -12.33
CA GLY A 319 -16.87 11.68 -12.98
C GLY A 319 -15.88 12.46 -12.10
N ARG A 320 -16.19 12.65 -10.82
CA ARG A 320 -15.30 13.26 -9.84
C ARG A 320 -14.77 12.17 -8.92
N LEU A 321 -13.55 12.39 -8.45
CA LEU A 321 -12.97 11.53 -7.43
C LEU A 321 -13.46 12.06 -6.08
N ASP A 322 -14.35 11.30 -5.47
CA ASP A 322 -15.01 11.64 -4.22
C ASP A 322 -14.38 10.85 -3.07
N ASP A 323 -14.29 11.46 -1.89
CA ASP A 323 -13.92 10.78 -0.64
C ASP A 323 -15.21 10.42 0.10
N VAL A 324 -15.53 9.13 0.13
CA VAL A 324 -16.80 8.63 0.65
C VAL A 324 -16.71 8.18 2.12
N SER A 325 -15.56 8.35 2.77
CA SER A 325 -15.29 7.85 4.13
C SER A 325 -16.29 8.36 5.19
N LEU A 326 -16.81 9.57 5.02
CA LEU A 326 -17.80 10.17 5.93
C LEU A 326 -19.20 9.53 5.81
N GLU A 327 -19.51 8.90 4.67
CA GLU A 327 -20.73 8.10 4.52
C GLU A 327 -20.63 6.77 5.29
N PHE A 328 -19.40 6.29 5.59
CA PHE A 328 -19.15 5.08 6.38
C PHE A 328 -19.14 5.34 7.89
N SER A 329 -18.66 6.50 8.37
CA SER A 329 -18.58 6.80 9.81
C SER A 329 -19.94 7.00 10.50
N ASN A 330 -20.99 7.36 9.76
CA ASN A 330 -22.34 7.52 10.30
C ASN A 330 -23.10 6.20 10.49
N ILE A 331 -22.54 5.06 10.07
CA ILE A 331 -23.21 3.76 10.08
C ILE A 331 -22.62 2.80 11.13
N PHE A 332 -21.37 2.99 11.56
CA PHE A 332 -20.78 2.23 12.67
C PHE A 332 -21.23 2.71 14.06
N ASN A 333 -22.10 3.72 14.13
CA ASN A 333 -22.74 4.21 15.36
C ASN A 333 -24.24 3.84 15.46
N GLU A 334 -24.75 3.00 14.54
CA GLU A 334 -26.04 2.30 14.66
C GLU A 334 -25.83 0.79 14.73
#